data_AF-A0A3D4FLL6-F1
#
_entry.id   AF-A0A3D4FLL6-F1
#
_cell.length_a   1.000
_cell.length_b   1.000
_cell.length_c   1.000
_cell.angle_alpha   90.00
_cell.angle_beta   90.00
_cell.angle_gamma   90.00
#
_symmetry.space_group_name_H-M   'P 1'
#
loop_
_entity.id
_entity.type
_entity.pdbx_description
1 polymer ?
#
loop_
_entity_poly.entity_id
_entity_poly.type
_entity_poly.pdbx_seq_one_letter_code
_entity_poly.pdbx_strand_id
1 'polypeptide(L)'
;MEKEEYVEVIKELRAMIKSGKYTKCPCPKVKCEWHGNCFECVMIHRVNQDHVPNCMQPMLRNKIKELAKVAEMITEPKPLTPGEYWDYVNEVCPKEDAK
;
A
#
# COMPACT_ATOMS: atom_id res chain seq x y z
N MET A 1 -1.50 6.54 26.59
CA MET A 1 -0.65 7.52 25.92
C MET A 1 -1.15 8.88 26.33
N GLU A 2 -0.32 9.61 27.08
CA GLU A 2 -0.62 10.96 27.51
C GLU A 2 -0.42 11.95 26.35
N LYS A 3 -0.94 13.18 26.49
CA LYS A 3 -0.87 14.19 25.42
C LYS A 3 0.57 14.56 25.09
N GLU A 4 1.42 14.61 26.11
CA GLU A 4 2.84 14.92 26.02
C GLU A 4 3.58 13.85 25.21
N GLU A 5 3.28 12.57 25.46
CA GLU A 5 3.84 11.43 24.72
C GLU A 5 3.41 11.46 23.24
N TYR A 6 2.15 11.79 22.96
CA TYR A 6 1.66 11.92 21.59
C TYR A 6 2.40 13.01 20.81
N VAL A 7 2.71 14.14 21.46
CA VAL A 7 3.46 15.23 20.83
C VAL A 7 4.86 14.77 20.41
N GLU A 8 5.55 13.99 21.24
CA GLU A 8 6.87 13.44 20.89
C GLU A 8 6.77 12.49 19.69
N VAL A 9 5.77 11.61 19.65
CA VAL A 9 5.51 10.74 18.49
C VAL A 9 5.31 11.57 17.22
N ILE A 10 4.52 12.65 17.28
CA ILE A 10 4.29 13.50 16.11
C ILE A 10 5.57 14.22 15.66
N LYS A 11 6.44 14.65 16.59
CA LYS A 11 7.74 15.25 16.24
C LYS A 11 8.62 14.24 15.49
N GLU A 12 8.68 13.00 15.97
CA GLU A 12 9.44 11.93 15.31
C GLU A 12 8.90 11.63 13.91
N LEU A 13 7.58 11.51 13.75
CA LEU A 13 6.95 11.28 12.44
C LEU A 13 7.24 12.41 11.46
N ARG A 14 7.20 13.68 11.90
CA ARG A 14 7.57 14.84 11.07
C ARG A 14 9.04 14.82 10.66
N ALA A 15 9.93 14.47 11.58
CA ALA A 15 11.36 14.33 11.29
C ALA A 15 11.62 13.21 10.27
N MET A 16 10.92 12.07 10.43
CA MET A 16 10.97 10.95 9.48
C MET A 16 10.50 11.37 8.08
N ILE A 17 9.39 12.09 7.96
CA ILE A 17 8.89 12.60 6.68
C ILE A 17 9.93 13.53 6.03
N LYS A 18 10.49 14.47 6.80
CA LYS A 18 11.50 15.41 6.31
C LYS A 18 12.78 14.72 5.81
N SER A 19 13.13 13.57 6.37
CA SER A 19 14.31 12.80 5.94
C SER A 19 14.21 12.28 4.50
N GLY A 20 13.00 12.14 3.95
CA GLY A 20 12.78 11.59 2.61
C GLY A 20 13.08 10.09 2.46
N LYS A 21 13.58 9.42 3.52
CA LYS A 21 14.05 8.03 3.48
C LYS A 21 13.01 7.02 2.97
N TYR A 22 11.74 7.27 3.23
CA TYR A 22 10.62 6.34 2.93
C TYR A 22 9.68 6.86 1.84
N THR A 23 10.17 7.75 0.97
CA THR A 23 9.37 8.36 -0.11
C THR A 23 9.13 7.44 -1.30
N LYS A 24 10.01 6.44 -1.50
CA LYS A 24 9.86 5.46 -2.59
C LYS A 24 8.73 4.49 -2.24
N CYS A 25 7.82 4.27 -3.20
CA CYS A 25 6.73 3.31 -3.04
C CYS A 25 7.29 1.88 -2.88
N PRO A 26 6.96 1.16 -1.80
CA PRO A 26 7.45 -0.22 -1.57
C PRO A 26 6.56 -1.28 -2.23
N CYS A 27 5.58 -0.88 -3.05
CA CYS A 27 4.60 -1.78 -3.64
C CYS A 27 5.26 -2.75 -4.64
N PRO A 28 5.00 -4.07 -4.59
CA PRO A 28 5.57 -5.03 -5.54
C PRO A 28 4.98 -4.90 -6.96
N LYS A 29 3.88 -4.16 -7.14
CA LYS A 29 3.19 -3.98 -8.43
C LYS A 29 3.86 -2.87 -9.26
N VAL A 30 5.05 -3.14 -9.79
CA VAL A 30 5.84 -2.14 -10.53
C VAL A 30 5.25 -1.74 -11.89
N LYS A 31 4.46 -2.61 -12.53
CA LYS A 31 3.74 -2.31 -13.79
C LYS A 31 2.44 -1.55 -13.59
N CYS A 32 2.02 -1.34 -12.34
CA CYS A 32 0.79 -0.62 -12.03
C CYS A 32 0.94 0.85 -12.45
N GLU A 33 -0.06 1.37 -13.13
CA GLU A 33 -0.11 2.74 -13.63
C GLU A 33 0.11 3.81 -12.53
N TRP A 34 -0.35 3.52 -11.31
CA TRP A 34 -0.22 4.42 -10.15
C TRP A 34 0.97 4.08 -9.25
N HIS A 35 1.88 3.21 -9.69
CA HIS A 35 3.09 2.90 -8.92
C HIS A 35 3.91 4.18 -8.70
N GLY A 36 4.26 4.48 -7.45
CA GLY A 36 4.92 5.73 -7.09
C GLY A 36 3.99 6.91 -6.81
N ASN A 37 2.74 6.90 -7.32
CA ASN A 37 1.75 7.93 -7.03
C ASN A 37 0.84 7.52 -5.85
N CYS A 38 1.37 7.60 -4.64
CA CYS A 38 0.70 7.13 -3.43
C CYS A 38 -0.63 7.86 -3.13
N PHE A 39 -0.76 9.14 -3.50
CA PHE A 39 -1.98 9.91 -3.25
C PHE A 39 -3.15 9.39 -4.09
N GLU A 40 -2.96 9.26 -5.42
CA GLU A 40 -3.97 8.69 -6.31
C GLU A 40 -4.25 7.23 -5.97
N CYS A 41 -3.22 6.44 -5.67
CA CYS A 41 -3.38 5.05 -5.27
C CYS A 41 -4.30 4.91 -4.04
N VAL A 42 -4.14 5.75 -3.01
CA VAL A 42 -5.04 5.72 -1.84
C VAL A 42 -6.45 6.17 -2.22
N MET A 43 -6.59 7.17 -3.09
CA MET A 43 -7.89 7.66 -3.55
C MET A 43 -8.70 6.56 -4.25
N ILE A 44 -8.10 5.85 -5.22
CA ILE A 44 -8.80 4.80 -5.96
C ILE A 44 -9.19 3.62 -5.07
N HIS A 45 -8.33 3.22 -4.12
CA HIS A 45 -8.64 2.12 -3.20
C HIS A 45 -9.72 2.51 -2.19
N ARG A 46 -9.75 3.78 -1.75
CA ARG A 46 -10.80 4.30 -0.88
C ARG A 46 -12.18 4.27 -1.56
N VAL A 47 -12.25 4.60 -2.85
CA VAL A 47 -13.52 4.62 -3.61
C VAL A 47 -13.96 3.22 -4.01
N ASN A 48 -13.04 2.39 -4.52
CA ASN A 48 -13.38 1.06 -5.02
C ASN A 48 -13.72 0.05 -3.90
N GLN A 49 -13.13 0.21 -2.70
CA GLN A 49 -13.37 -0.63 -1.52
C GLN A 49 -13.18 -2.15 -1.65
N ASP A 50 -12.74 -2.66 -2.81
CA ASP A 50 -12.47 -4.09 -3.00
C ASP A 50 -11.31 -4.61 -2.12
N HIS A 51 -10.21 -3.85 -2.05
CA HIS A 51 -9.06 -4.18 -1.20
C HIS A 51 -8.20 -2.95 -0.87
N VAL A 52 -7.34 -3.09 0.15
CA VAL A 52 -6.34 -2.05 0.51
C VAL A 52 -5.13 -2.07 -0.45
N PRO A 53 -4.36 -0.97 -0.54
CA PRO A 53 -3.11 -0.96 -1.31
C PRO A 53 -2.14 -2.06 -0.88
N ASN A 54 -1.43 -2.67 -1.83
CA ASN A 54 -0.46 -3.75 -1.54
C ASN A 54 0.65 -3.32 -0.56
N CYS A 55 1.04 -2.04 -0.55
CA CYS A 55 2.02 -1.51 0.39
C CYS A 55 1.50 -1.47 1.84
N MET A 56 0.19 -1.47 2.08
CA MET A 56 -0.42 -1.49 3.41
C MET A 56 -0.76 -2.89 3.91
N GLN A 57 -0.89 -3.88 3.01
CA GLN A 57 -1.19 -5.25 3.36
C GLN A 57 -0.22 -5.90 4.37
N PRO A 58 1.10 -5.65 4.38
CA PRO A 58 1.99 -6.21 5.40
C PRO A 58 1.57 -5.87 6.84
N MET A 59 1.15 -4.63 7.09
CA MET A 59 0.68 -4.19 8.41
C MET A 59 -0.56 -4.98 8.86
N LEU A 60 -1.51 -5.19 7.94
CA LEU A 60 -2.72 -5.96 8.23
C LEU A 60 -2.42 -7.45 8.39
N ARG A 61 -1.59 -8.03 7.51
CA ARG A 61 -1.19 -9.44 7.58
C ARG A 61 -0.57 -9.78 8.91
N ASN A 62 0.28 -8.91 9.47
CA ASN A 62 0.88 -9.15 10.78
C ASN A 62 -0.18 -9.25 11.87
N LYS A 63 -1.19 -8.36 11.88
CA LYS A 63 -2.30 -8.41 12.86
C LYS A 63 -3.21 -9.63 12.64
N ILE A 64 -3.55 -9.92 11.39
CA ILE A 64 -4.42 -11.05 11.03
C ILE A 64 -3.76 -12.39 11.37
N LYS A 65 -2.45 -12.52 11.17
CA LYS A 65 -1.69 -13.73 11.55
C LYS A 65 -1.78 -14.00 13.04
N GLU A 66 -1.65 -12.97 13.88
CA GLU A 66 -1.80 -13.15 15.34
C GLU A 66 -3.22 -13.57 15.71
N LEU A 67 -4.25 -13.04 15.04
CA LEU A 67 -5.63 -13.49 15.24
C LEU A 67 -5.83 -14.95 14.81
N ALA A 68 -5.31 -15.34 13.65
CA ALA A 68 -5.46 -16.70 13.11
C ALA A 68 -4.86 -17.76 14.05
N LYS A 69 -3.73 -17.46 14.70
CA LYS A 69 -3.08 -18.35 15.68
C LYS A 69 -3.97 -18.71 16.87
N VAL A 70 -4.91 -17.84 17.26
CA VAL A 70 -5.83 -18.09 18.38
C VAL A 70 -6.73 -19.30 18.11
N ALA A 71 -6.98 -19.62 16.84
CA ALA A 71 -7.80 -20.76 16.42
C ALA A 71 -7.00 -21.76 15.58
N GLU A 72 -5.68 -21.82 15.75
CA GLU A 72 -4.78 -22.77 15.05
C GLU A 72 -4.85 -22.68 13.51
N MET A 73 -5.30 -21.53 12.98
CA MET A 73 -5.45 -21.33 11.54
C MET A 73 -4.15 -20.82 10.90
N ILE A 74 -3.95 -21.22 9.64
CA ILE A 74 -2.88 -20.69 8.77
C ILE A 74 -3.49 -19.71 7.78
N THR A 75 -2.85 -18.57 7.57
CA THR A 75 -3.25 -17.58 6.57
C THR A 75 -2.17 -17.42 5.51
N GLU A 76 -2.60 -17.35 4.26
CA GLU A 76 -1.71 -17.21 3.11
C GLU A 76 -1.97 -15.90 2.35
N PRO A 77 -0.94 -15.27 1.77
CA PRO A 77 -1.14 -14.09 0.95
C PRO A 77 -1.94 -14.43 -0.32
N LYS A 78 -2.92 -13.59 -0.67
CA LYS A 78 -3.58 -13.64 -1.98
C LYS A 78 -2.54 -13.44 -3.09
N PRO A 79 -2.56 -14.25 -4.17
CA PRO A 79 -1.71 -14.02 -5.32
C PRO A 79 -1.89 -12.62 -5.89
N LEU A 80 -0.78 -12.03 -6.33
CA LEU A 80 -0.80 -10.75 -7.02
C LEU A 80 -1.42 -10.93 -8.40
N THR A 81 -2.30 -10.01 -8.82
CA THR A 81 -2.71 -9.87 -10.24
C THR A 81 -1.50 -9.98 -11.18
N PRO A 82 -1.57 -10.78 -12.24
CA PRO A 82 -0.50 -10.89 -13.22
C PRO A 82 -0.09 -9.53 -13.81
N GLY A 83 1.19 -9.38 -14.13
CA GLY A 83 1.69 -8.17 -14.81
C GLY A 83 1.12 -8.00 -16.22
N GLU A 84 0.79 -9.11 -16.88
CA GLU A 84 0.23 -9.15 -18.23
C GLU A 84 -1.12 -8.41 -18.36
N TYR A 85 -1.86 -8.24 -17.25
CA TYR A 85 -3.13 -7.50 -17.29
C TYR A 85 -2.86 -6.01 -17.47
N TRP A 86 -1.80 -5.49 -16.86
CA TRP A 86 -1.36 -4.12 -17.08
C TRP A 86 -0.74 -3.95 -18.47
N ASP A 87 -0.03 -4.95 -18.98
CA ASP A 87 0.47 -4.94 -20.36
C ASP A 87 -0.71 -4.81 -21.34
N TYR A 88 -1.77 -5.60 -21.15
CA TYR A 88 -2.99 -5.52 -21.95
C TYR A 88 -3.72 -4.18 -21.81
N VAL A 89 -3.89 -3.65 -20.59
CA VAL A 89 -4.50 -2.33 -20.37
C VAL A 89 -3.74 -1.25 -21.14
N ASN A 90 -2.40 -1.27 -21.09
CA ASN A 90 -1.59 -0.31 -21.84
C ASN A 90 -1.72 -0.46 -23.36
N GLU A 91 -2.03 -1.66 -23.86
CA GLU A 91 -2.29 -1.91 -25.28
C GLU A 91 -3.67 -1.38 -25.72
N VAL A 92 -4.72 -1.65 -24.95
CA VAL A 92 -6.11 -1.36 -25.36
C VAL A 92 -6.64 -0.01 -24.87
N CYS A 93 -6.10 0.51 -23.78
CA CYS A 93 -6.52 1.74 -23.12
C CYS A 93 -5.28 2.49 -22.59
N PRO A 94 -4.40 2.97 -23.50
CA PRO A 94 -3.19 3.67 -23.09
C PRO A 94 -3.55 4.97 -22.35
N LYS A 95 -2.70 5.36 -21.40
CA LYS A 95 -2.78 6.66 -20.73
C LYS A 95 -2.76 7.79 -21.75
N GLU A 96 -3.77 8.66 -21.71
CA GLU A 96 -3.89 9.83 -22.59
C GLU A 96 -2.73 10.84 -22.38
N ASP A 97 -2.13 10.85 -21.19
CA ASP A 97 -1.09 11.81 -20.77
C ASP A 97 0.35 11.30 -20.91
N ALA A 98 0.58 10.15 -21.56
CA ALA A 98 1.93 9.64 -21.82
C ALA A 98 2.59 10.40 -22.98
N LYS A 99 3.03 11.65 -22.73
CA LYS A 99 4.04 12.34 -23.53
C LYS A 99 5.44 12.10 -23.00
#